data_AF-A0A3M1F0F8-F1
#
_entry.id   AF-A0A3M1F0F8-F1
#
_cell.length_a   1.000
_cell.length_b   1.000
_cell.length_c   1.000
_cell.angle_alpha   90.00
_cell.angle_beta   90.00
_cell.angle_gamma   90.00
#
_symmetry.space_group_name_H-M   'P 1'
#
loop_
_entity.id
_entity.type
_entity.pdbx_description
1 polymer ?
#
loop_
_entity_poly.entity_id
_entity_poly.type
_entity_poly.pdbx_seq_one_letter_code
_entity_poly.pdbx_strand_id
1 'polypeptide(L)'
;NGNYYLDPSSTGSSLFVAGEIHVGMSATTDDDYIYFDTATAEWLRWDDTPGQFEFSDDLQVSGNLIVTGTINGGTGNFIANQFSSAQAANFYIAGKGRINTDLYVMNRIGVGTTSPAAALEIVTPRSGSSGPRSLRLSRPSTSYEAAIEWYTGTTWDWWFGTDDTGNDILRIWNPVVGYVQAWNRSTGNVGIGTVSPTQKLHVVGNLRVTGAYYDSSNAPGTNGQVLLSTGSGTKWADVSSVADSDWIVSGNNMYSGVSGNVGIGTTAPSSQLHLKGADNAIQLNSNNAFIQWVNTSGSRIAYIQANNNSDFYFRTEQNIPIIFATNSGERMRIAGSGNVGIGTTAPTQRLHVAGNLRVTGAYYDSSNAPGTNGQILQSTGSGTKWVNPGTLSGSYILNQFSSAQAANFWIGGKGRINSDLYILGRAGLGTTTPVAPLHVVDPTNSDGVSAYFEGRRH
;
A
#
# COMPACT_ATOMS: atom_id res chain seq x y z
N ASN A 1 -46.56 77.68 65.58
CA ASN A 1 -47.20 76.95 66.71
C ASN A 1 -48.72 76.96 66.65
N GLY A 2 -49.29 76.51 65.52
CA GLY A 2 -50.70 76.19 65.42
C GLY A 2 -50.84 75.18 64.29
N ASN A 3 -51.28 73.96 64.60
CA ASN A 3 -51.59 72.96 63.59
C ASN A 3 -52.88 73.42 62.90
N TYR A 4 -52.79 73.79 61.63
CA TYR A 4 -53.96 74.05 60.81
C TYR A 4 -54.42 72.72 60.22
N TYR A 5 -55.52 72.19 60.76
CA TYR A 5 -56.16 70.99 60.23
C TYR A 5 -57.21 71.42 59.19
N LEU A 6 -57.05 70.96 57.95
CA LEU A 6 -58.16 70.95 56.99
C LEU A 6 -59.05 69.76 57.37
N ASP A 7 -60.27 70.05 57.84
CA ASP A 7 -61.24 69.03 58.25
C ASP A 7 -61.64 68.17 57.03
N PRO A 8 -61.40 66.85 57.05
CA PRO A 8 -61.75 65.95 55.95
C PRO A 8 -63.24 65.60 55.90
N SER A 9 -64.03 65.98 56.92
CA SER A 9 -65.46 65.64 56.98
C SER A 9 -66.33 66.44 56.00
N SER A 10 -65.79 67.50 55.37
CA SER A 10 -66.45 68.16 54.24
C SER A 10 -65.87 67.70 52.91
N THR A 11 -66.71 67.01 52.13
CA THR A 11 -66.50 66.72 50.72
C THR A 11 -66.34 68.04 49.94
N GLY A 12 -65.10 68.55 49.83
CA GLY A 12 -64.79 69.77 49.05
C GLY A 12 -63.81 70.77 49.67
N SER A 13 -63.11 70.46 50.77
CA SER A 13 -62.12 71.38 51.34
C SER A 13 -60.91 71.57 50.40
N SER A 14 -60.86 72.71 49.72
CA SER A 14 -59.70 73.13 48.92
C SER A 14 -59.10 74.38 49.55
N LEU A 15 -57.82 74.29 49.94
CA LEU A 15 -57.07 75.42 50.45
C LEU A 15 -56.58 76.26 49.27
N PHE A 16 -57.30 77.32 48.93
CA PHE A 16 -56.86 78.32 47.97
C PHE A 16 -56.08 79.43 48.68
N VAL A 17 -54.75 79.39 48.58
CA VAL A 17 -53.88 80.50 49.03
C VAL A 17 -53.49 81.30 47.80
N ALA A 18 -53.94 82.55 47.74
CA ALA A 18 -53.48 83.52 46.74
C ALA A 18 -52.11 84.07 47.20
N GLY A 19 -51.05 83.27 47.04
CA GLY A 19 -49.70 83.61 47.48
C GLY A 19 -48.81 82.38 47.64
N GLU A 20 -47.59 82.57 48.15
CA GLU A 20 -46.70 81.46 48.49
C GLU A 20 -47.16 80.81 49.80
N ILE A 21 -47.28 79.48 49.80
CA ILE A 21 -47.42 78.70 51.02
C ILE A 21 -46.00 78.37 51.48
N HIS A 22 -45.57 78.95 52.59
CA HIS A 22 -44.31 78.60 53.24
C HIS A 22 -44.60 77.56 54.32
N VAL A 23 -44.12 76.33 54.11
CA VAL A 23 -44.16 75.23 55.08
C VAL A 23 -42.72 75.01 55.55
N GLY A 24 -42.49 75.02 56.87
CA GLY A 24 -41.16 74.73 57.43
C GLY A 24 -40.14 75.85 57.34
N MET A 25 -40.23 76.86 58.22
CA MET A 25 -39.27 77.99 58.25
C MET A 25 -38.39 77.99 59.51
N SER A 26 -38.33 76.88 60.25
CA SER A 26 -37.54 76.80 61.48
C SER A 26 -36.10 76.42 61.16
N ALA A 27 -35.13 77.18 61.66
CA ALA A 27 -33.70 76.91 61.49
C ALA A 27 -33.19 75.76 62.39
N THR A 28 -34.07 74.86 62.81
CA THR A 28 -33.78 73.69 63.64
C THR A 28 -33.73 72.44 62.75
N THR A 29 -32.99 71.41 63.14
CA THR A 29 -32.83 70.18 62.35
C THR A 29 -34.07 69.27 62.47
N ASP A 30 -35.27 69.82 62.39
CA ASP A 30 -36.53 69.09 62.49
C ASP A 30 -37.13 68.87 61.10
N ASP A 31 -37.51 67.61 60.81
CA ASP A 31 -38.20 67.27 59.57
C ASP A 31 -39.61 67.89 59.57
N ASP A 32 -39.96 68.59 58.49
CA ASP A 32 -41.30 69.16 58.31
C ASP A 32 -42.21 68.20 57.54
N TYR A 33 -43.43 67.99 58.03
CA TYR A 33 -44.40 67.06 57.45
C TYR A 33 -45.68 67.77 56.99
N ILE A 34 -46.14 67.42 55.78
CA ILE A 34 -47.53 67.58 55.38
C ILE A 34 -48.17 66.21 55.39
N TYR A 35 -49.18 66.04 56.25
CA TYR A 35 -49.99 64.83 56.29
C TYR A 35 -51.19 65.00 55.37
N PHE A 36 -51.44 64.01 54.53
CA PHE A 36 -52.59 63.98 53.61
C PHE A 36 -53.81 63.28 54.21
N ASP A 37 -53.62 62.55 55.32
CA ASP A 37 -54.69 61.99 56.16
C ASP A 37 -54.46 62.28 57.65
N THR A 38 -55.58 62.43 58.36
CA THR A 38 -55.71 62.55 59.81
C THR A 38 -55.09 61.40 60.61
N ALA A 39 -54.91 60.21 60.03
CA ALA A 39 -54.29 59.07 60.70
C ALA A 39 -52.75 59.07 60.68
N THR A 40 -52.10 60.10 60.11
CA THR A 40 -50.63 60.27 60.03
C THR A 40 -49.87 59.22 59.20
N ALA A 41 -50.57 58.34 58.48
CA ALA A 41 -49.97 57.28 57.69
C ALA A 41 -49.46 57.74 56.31
N GLU A 42 -50.10 58.77 55.74
CA GLU A 42 -49.74 59.36 54.45
C GLU A 42 -49.15 60.76 54.63
N TRP A 43 -47.88 60.93 54.28
CA TRP A 43 -47.18 62.20 54.43
C TRP A 43 -46.17 62.47 53.31
N LEU A 44 -45.92 63.77 53.11
CA LEU A 44 -44.74 64.30 52.43
C LEU A 44 -43.88 64.99 53.49
N ARG A 45 -42.62 64.56 53.63
CA ARG A 45 -41.66 65.23 54.51
C ARG A 45 -40.58 65.95 53.72
N TRP A 46 -40.17 67.07 54.28
CA TRP A 46 -38.96 67.78 53.91
C TRP A 46 -37.92 67.50 54.98
N ASP A 47 -36.90 66.73 54.63
CA ASP A 47 -35.70 66.56 55.43
C ASP A 47 -34.72 67.68 55.07
N ASP A 48 -34.49 68.60 56.00
CA ASP A 48 -33.59 69.73 55.82
C ASP A 48 -32.11 69.33 55.70
N THR A 49 -31.75 68.11 56.13
CA THR A 49 -30.37 67.59 56.06
C THR A 49 -30.36 66.09 55.68
N PRO A 50 -30.50 65.76 54.38
CA PRO A 50 -29.71 66.39 53.32
C PRO A 50 -30.51 67.16 52.25
N GLY A 51 -31.69 67.69 52.57
CA GLY A 51 -32.53 68.42 51.60
C GLY A 51 -33.34 67.46 50.71
N GLN A 52 -34.02 66.49 51.34
CA GLN A 52 -34.76 65.43 50.64
C GLN A 52 -36.26 65.59 50.83
N PHE A 53 -36.99 65.35 49.75
CA PHE A 53 -38.43 65.14 49.80
C PHE A 53 -38.65 63.64 49.89
N GLU A 54 -39.39 63.19 50.90
CA GLU A 54 -39.80 61.80 50.99
C GLU A 54 -41.31 61.70 51.08
N PHE A 55 -41.84 60.68 50.41
CA PHE A 55 -43.25 60.31 50.47
C PHE A 55 -43.34 59.04 51.30
N SER A 56 -44.32 58.96 52.19
CA SER A 56 -44.58 57.76 52.98
C SER A 56 -45.10 56.57 52.15
N ASP A 57 -45.54 56.84 50.92
CA ASP A 57 -46.15 55.87 50.00
C ASP A 57 -45.82 56.21 48.53
N ASP A 58 -46.36 55.45 47.59
CA ASP A 58 -46.15 55.58 46.15
C ASP A 58 -46.52 56.98 45.62
N LEU A 59 -45.57 57.62 44.94
CA LEU A 59 -45.82 58.86 44.20
C LEU A 59 -46.34 58.55 42.79
N GLN A 60 -47.65 58.65 42.58
CA GLN A 60 -48.25 58.57 41.24
C GLN A 60 -48.26 59.93 40.54
N VAL A 61 -47.36 60.16 39.60
CA VAL A 61 -47.34 61.40 38.79
C VAL A 61 -48.08 61.17 37.47
N SER A 62 -49.24 61.83 37.30
CA SER A 62 -50.02 61.76 36.04
C SER A 62 -49.46 62.63 34.90
N GLY A 63 -48.40 63.39 35.18
CA GLY A 63 -47.71 64.30 34.24
C GLY A 63 -46.20 64.06 34.20
N ASN A 64 -45.42 65.09 33.88
CA ASN A 64 -43.97 64.99 33.83
C ASN A 64 -43.36 65.10 35.23
N LEU A 65 -42.59 64.09 35.65
CA LEU A 65 -41.71 64.18 36.80
C LEU A 65 -40.29 64.54 36.32
N ILE A 66 -39.82 65.75 36.61
CA ILE A 66 -38.44 66.18 36.33
C ILE A 66 -37.66 66.09 37.64
N VAL A 67 -36.77 65.11 37.76
CA VAL A 67 -35.84 65.00 38.89
C VAL A 67 -34.45 65.38 38.42
N THR A 68 -33.89 66.45 38.99
CA THR A 68 -32.51 66.89 38.74
C THR A 68 -31.51 66.19 39.68
N GLY A 69 -31.99 65.51 40.72
CA GLY A 69 -31.23 64.73 41.68
C GLY A 69 -31.30 63.22 41.48
N THR A 70 -31.02 62.45 42.54
CA THR A 70 -31.09 60.97 42.52
C THR A 70 -32.48 60.50 42.94
N ILE A 71 -33.09 59.60 42.17
CA ILE A 71 -34.25 58.84 42.65
C ILE A 71 -33.71 57.63 43.41
N ASN A 72 -33.78 57.66 44.74
CA ASN A 72 -33.37 56.55 45.60
C ASN A 72 -34.62 55.81 46.09
N GLY A 73 -35.03 54.76 45.38
CA GLY A 73 -35.97 53.80 45.95
C GLY A 73 -35.22 53.03 47.03
N GLY A 74 -35.64 53.12 48.30
CA GLY A 74 -35.02 52.38 49.40
C GLY A 74 -34.91 50.86 49.13
N THR A 75 -34.29 50.12 50.04
CA THR A 75 -34.11 48.66 49.90
C THR A 75 -35.45 47.95 49.63
N GLY A 76 -35.66 47.50 48.39
CA GLY A 76 -36.89 46.83 47.94
C GLY A 76 -37.68 47.58 46.85
N ASN A 77 -37.38 48.85 46.56
CA ASN A 77 -38.15 49.64 45.61
C ASN A 77 -37.52 49.64 44.20
N PHE A 78 -38.19 48.95 43.28
CA PHE A 78 -37.98 49.07 41.84
C PHE A 78 -38.38 50.48 41.39
N ILE A 79 -37.61 51.11 40.49
CA ILE A 79 -38.20 52.12 39.60
C ILE A 79 -39.15 51.37 38.66
N ALA A 80 -40.35 51.07 39.14
CA ALA A 80 -41.39 50.42 38.37
C ALA A 80 -42.11 51.50 37.57
N ASN A 81 -41.62 51.77 36.36
CA ASN A 81 -42.37 52.60 35.42
C ASN A 81 -43.52 51.76 34.84
N GLN A 82 -44.57 51.54 35.65
CA GLN A 82 -45.76 50.79 35.25
C GLN A 82 -46.64 51.70 34.41
N PHE A 83 -46.46 51.68 33.09
CA PHE A 83 -47.39 52.34 32.19
C PHE A 83 -48.65 51.47 32.03
N SER A 84 -49.80 52.03 32.37
CA SER A 84 -51.12 51.36 32.30
C SER A 84 -51.60 51.03 30.87
N SER A 85 -50.84 51.45 29.85
CA SER A 85 -51.06 51.05 28.46
C SER A 85 -49.74 51.06 27.68
N ALA A 86 -49.66 50.23 26.63
CA ALA A 86 -48.48 50.09 25.78
C ALA A 86 -48.18 51.40 25.02
N GLN A 87 -47.50 52.33 25.68
CA GLN A 87 -46.91 53.51 25.04
C GLN A 87 -45.39 53.39 25.10
N ALA A 88 -44.77 53.59 23.93
CA ALA A 88 -43.34 53.39 23.68
C ALA A 88 -42.47 54.42 24.41
N ALA A 89 -42.28 54.26 25.72
CA ALA A 89 -41.31 55.02 26.47
C ALA A 89 -39.99 54.23 26.56
N ASN A 90 -38.95 54.70 25.86
CA ASN A 90 -37.60 54.18 26.01
C ASN A 90 -37.07 54.60 27.39
N PHE A 91 -36.66 53.65 28.23
CA PHE A 91 -35.86 53.95 29.42
C PHE A 91 -34.46 54.39 28.97
N TYR A 92 -34.26 55.71 28.86
CA TYR A 92 -33.02 56.30 28.37
C TYR A 92 -32.14 56.77 29.52
N ILE A 93 -31.00 56.11 29.72
CA ILE A 93 -29.93 56.61 30.59
C ILE A 93 -28.97 57.42 29.73
N ALA A 94 -28.94 58.75 29.94
CA ALA A 94 -28.07 59.67 29.20
C ALA A 94 -26.57 59.57 29.58
N GLY A 95 -26.21 58.69 30.52
CA GLY A 95 -24.86 58.53 31.08
C GLY A 95 -24.42 57.07 31.25
N LYS A 96 -23.50 56.83 32.18
CA LYS A 96 -23.06 55.46 32.52
C LYS A 96 -24.05 54.83 33.50
N GLY A 97 -24.86 53.89 33.01
CA GLY A 97 -25.73 53.06 33.84
C GLY A 97 -25.09 51.70 34.12
N ARG A 98 -25.26 51.17 35.33
CA ARG A 98 -24.97 49.76 35.66
C ARG A 98 -26.22 49.15 36.29
N ILE A 99 -26.63 47.99 35.76
CA ILE A 99 -27.65 47.15 36.38
C ILE A 99 -26.90 46.09 37.17
N ASN A 100 -27.12 46.04 38.48
CA ASN A 100 -26.44 45.11 39.39
C ASN A 100 -27.24 43.81 39.63
N THR A 101 -28.38 43.66 38.96
CA THR A 101 -29.32 42.54 39.04
C THR A 101 -29.71 42.09 37.62
N ASP A 102 -30.75 41.27 37.50
CA ASP A 102 -31.29 40.86 36.21
C ASP A 102 -31.95 42.05 35.47
N LEU A 103 -31.73 42.11 34.15
CA LEU A 103 -32.43 43.00 33.23
C LEU A 103 -33.46 42.17 32.45
N TYR A 104 -34.74 42.35 32.75
CA TYR A 104 -35.84 41.76 31.98
C TYR A 104 -36.41 42.79 31.01
N VAL A 105 -36.36 42.50 29.71
CA VAL A 105 -36.90 43.37 28.66
C VAL A 105 -37.90 42.57 27.82
N MET A 106 -39.15 43.01 27.80
CA MET A 106 -40.25 42.28 27.14
C MET A 106 -40.16 42.28 25.61
N ASN A 107 -39.36 43.18 25.02
CA ASN A 107 -39.29 43.31 23.56
C ASN A 107 -37.85 43.46 23.05
N ARG A 108 -37.37 44.69 22.80
CA ARG A 108 -36.07 44.94 22.17
C ARG A 108 -35.15 45.81 23.02
N ILE A 109 -33.87 45.46 23.03
CA ILE A 109 -32.78 46.22 23.67
C ILE A 109 -31.96 46.90 22.56
N GLY A 110 -31.91 48.22 22.57
CA GLY A 110 -31.02 49.01 21.72
C GLY A 110 -29.84 49.55 22.53
N VAL A 111 -28.61 49.22 22.13
CA VAL A 111 -27.39 49.83 22.67
C VAL A 111 -26.82 50.74 21.59
N GLY A 112 -26.94 52.06 21.77
CA GLY A 112 -26.51 53.05 20.77
C GLY A 112 -27.45 53.23 19.57
N THR A 113 -28.66 52.65 19.63
CA THR A 113 -29.80 52.94 18.74
C THR A 113 -31.08 53.12 19.56
N THR A 114 -31.96 54.00 19.11
CA THR A 114 -33.30 54.23 19.70
C THR A 114 -34.41 53.43 19.03
N SER A 115 -34.10 52.77 17.90
CA SER A 115 -35.06 52.00 17.09
C SER A 115 -34.45 50.64 16.73
N PRO A 116 -34.22 49.75 17.72
CA PRO A 116 -33.65 48.44 17.44
C PRO A 116 -34.57 47.62 16.53
N ALA A 117 -34.02 46.96 15.51
CA ALA A 117 -34.72 46.07 14.59
C ALA A 117 -34.78 44.62 15.09
N ALA A 118 -33.90 44.24 16.02
CA ALA A 118 -33.82 42.91 16.64
C ALA A 118 -34.07 42.98 18.16
N ALA A 119 -34.27 41.81 18.80
CA ALA A 119 -34.44 41.68 20.25
C ALA A 119 -33.25 42.29 21.04
N LEU A 120 -32.04 42.23 20.49
CA LEU A 120 -30.89 42.98 20.96
C LEU A 120 -30.15 43.54 19.73
N GLU A 121 -30.03 44.85 19.64
CA GLU A 121 -29.23 45.52 18.61
C GLU A 121 -28.21 46.45 19.26
N ILE A 122 -26.94 46.26 18.93
CA ILE A 122 -25.84 47.10 19.39
C ILE A 122 -25.33 47.88 18.18
N VAL A 123 -25.62 49.18 18.15
CA VAL A 123 -25.17 50.11 17.12
C VAL A 123 -24.11 51.03 17.70
N THR A 124 -22.91 50.96 17.16
CA THR A 124 -21.82 51.87 17.53
C THR A 124 -21.58 52.87 16.39
N PRO A 125 -21.57 54.20 16.63
CA PRO A 125 -21.26 55.19 15.60
C PRO A 125 -19.88 54.94 14.99
N ARG A 126 -19.80 54.85 13.66
CA ARG A 126 -18.52 54.70 12.95
C ARG A 126 -17.83 56.06 12.82
N SER A 127 -16.93 56.38 13.75
CA SER A 127 -16.00 57.50 13.59
C SER A 127 -14.62 57.16 14.15
N GLY A 128 -13.62 56.97 13.27
CA GLY A 128 -12.20 56.92 13.64
C GLY A 128 -11.69 55.59 14.22
N SER A 129 -10.43 55.27 13.95
CA SER A 129 -9.80 53.93 13.94
C SER A 129 -9.45 53.27 15.30
N SER A 130 -9.84 53.77 16.47
CA SER A 130 -9.18 53.29 17.72
C SER A 130 -10.04 53.06 18.98
N GLY A 131 -11.37 53.14 18.94
CA GLY A 131 -12.22 52.73 20.09
C GLY A 131 -12.54 51.22 20.12
N PRO A 132 -12.88 50.61 21.28
CA PRO A 132 -13.41 49.24 21.32
C PRO A 132 -14.74 49.16 20.56
N ARG A 133 -14.79 48.27 19.56
CA ARG A 133 -15.81 48.20 18.49
C ARG A 133 -16.67 46.92 18.55
N SER A 134 -16.99 46.44 19.74
CA SER A 134 -17.55 45.08 19.86
C SER A 134 -18.39 44.87 21.11
N LEU A 135 -19.30 43.89 21.02
CA LEU A 135 -19.76 43.14 22.19
C LEU A 135 -18.55 42.48 22.84
N ARG A 136 -18.21 42.91 24.05
CA ARG A 136 -17.06 42.38 24.80
C ARG A 136 -17.55 41.36 25.83
N LEU A 137 -17.31 40.08 25.57
CA LEU A 137 -17.42 39.03 26.57
C LEU A 137 -16.09 38.94 27.31
N SER A 138 -16.08 39.26 28.60
CA SER A 138 -14.85 39.28 29.41
C SER A 138 -14.93 38.25 30.51
N ARG A 139 -13.81 37.56 30.73
CA ARG A 139 -13.61 36.71 31.90
C ARG A 139 -12.88 37.50 33.00
N PRO A 140 -13.32 37.43 34.27
CA PRO A 140 -12.67 38.12 35.38
C PRO A 140 -11.36 37.45 35.81
N SER A 141 -11.12 36.18 35.46
CA SER A 141 -9.84 35.49 35.65
C SER A 141 -9.71 34.31 34.66
N THR A 142 -8.60 33.56 34.73
CA THR A 142 -8.37 32.41 33.84
C THR A 142 -9.28 31.22 34.09
N SER A 143 -9.95 31.16 35.25
CA SER A 143 -10.88 30.09 35.64
C SER A 143 -12.33 30.35 35.22
N TYR A 144 -12.56 31.33 34.35
CA TYR A 144 -13.89 31.69 33.87
C TYR A 144 -13.93 31.58 32.36
N GLU A 145 -15.03 31.02 31.89
CA GLU A 145 -15.38 30.99 30.48
C GLU A 145 -16.16 32.25 30.08
N ALA A 146 -16.09 32.59 28.79
CA ALA A 146 -16.88 33.66 28.21
C ALA A 146 -17.46 33.14 26.90
N ALA A 147 -18.78 33.02 26.84
CA ALA A 147 -19.46 32.33 25.75
C ALA A 147 -20.78 32.98 25.35
N ILE A 148 -21.20 32.66 24.13
CA ILE A 148 -22.59 32.73 23.69
C ILE A 148 -23.12 31.30 23.74
N GLU A 149 -24.27 31.14 24.39
CA GLU A 149 -24.85 29.83 24.67
C GLU A 149 -26.27 29.76 24.11
N TRP A 150 -26.61 28.62 23.52
CA TRP A 150 -27.94 28.32 23.01
C TRP A 150 -28.51 27.14 23.79
N TYR A 151 -29.77 27.25 24.21
CA TYR A 151 -30.45 26.27 25.03
C TYR A 151 -31.83 25.93 24.46
N THR A 152 -32.24 24.67 24.65
CA THR A 152 -33.64 24.26 24.57
C THR A 152 -34.08 23.84 25.98
N GLY A 153 -34.95 24.62 26.62
CA GLY A 153 -35.31 24.42 28.03
C GLY A 153 -34.09 24.61 28.94
N THR A 154 -33.64 23.53 29.59
CA THR A 154 -32.45 23.54 30.48
C THR A 154 -31.24 22.83 29.86
N THR A 155 -31.33 22.34 28.62
CA THR A 155 -30.24 21.61 27.96
C THR A 155 -29.44 22.51 27.05
N TRP A 156 -28.11 22.36 27.06
CA TRP A 156 -27.21 23.07 26.17
C TRP A 156 -27.34 22.51 24.76
N ASP A 157 -27.68 23.34 23.80
CA ASP A 157 -27.66 22.96 22.39
C ASP A 157 -26.32 23.33 21.77
N TRP A 158 -25.88 24.58 21.91
CA TRP A 158 -24.60 25.00 21.34
C TRP A 158 -23.90 25.96 22.29
N TRP A 159 -22.58 25.89 22.26
CA TRP A 159 -21.71 26.77 23.02
C TRP A 159 -20.62 27.29 22.09
N PHE A 160 -20.45 28.61 22.06
CA PHE A 160 -19.36 29.27 21.35
C PHE A 160 -18.67 30.28 22.26
N GLY A 161 -17.41 30.00 22.61
CA GLY A 161 -16.73 30.80 23.62
C GLY A 161 -15.28 30.42 23.84
N THR A 162 -14.66 31.08 24.81
CA THR A 162 -13.31 30.75 25.28
C THR A 162 -13.39 29.81 26.47
N ASP A 163 -12.68 28.70 26.37
CA ASP A 163 -12.58 27.65 27.38
C ASP A 163 -11.31 27.81 28.22
N ASP A 164 -11.39 27.47 29.50
CA ASP A 164 -10.30 27.54 30.46
C ASP A 164 -9.38 26.31 30.47
N THR A 165 -9.69 25.27 29.68
CA THR A 165 -8.85 24.08 29.55
C THR A 165 -7.54 24.37 28.78
N GLY A 166 -6.56 24.92 29.50
CA GLY A 166 -5.13 24.80 29.23
C GLY A 166 -4.52 25.61 28.09
N ASN A 167 -5.29 26.30 27.24
CA ASN A 167 -4.72 27.11 26.13
C ASN A 167 -5.62 28.28 25.65
N ASP A 168 -6.59 28.72 26.45
CA ASP A 168 -7.56 29.76 26.07
C ASP A 168 -8.16 29.50 24.67
N ILE A 169 -8.77 28.34 24.51
CA ILE A 169 -9.23 27.85 23.21
C ILE A 169 -10.57 28.50 22.89
N LEU A 170 -10.68 29.12 21.71
CA LEU A 170 -11.99 29.45 21.15
C LEU A 170 -12.57 28.15 20.59
N ARG A 171 -13.74 27.71 21.05
CA ARG A 171 -14.36 26.45 20.59
C ARG A 171 -15.83 26.60 20.24
N ILE A 172 -16.28 25.75 19.32
CA ILE A 172 -17.70 25.40 19.10
C ILE A 172 -17.90 24.00 19.70
N TRP A 173 -18.83 23.90 20.64
CA TRP A 173 -19.08 22.67 21.41
C TRP A 173 -20.58 22.42 21.58
N ASN A 174 -20.95 21.14 21.68
CA ASN A 174 -22.30 20.68 22.00
C ASN A 174 -22.19 19.39 22.85
N PRO A 175 -23.08 19.14 23.82
CA PRO A 175 -22.99 17.99 24.73
C PRO A 175 -23.16 16.61 24.07
N VAL A 176 -23.81 16.54 22.91
CA VAL A 176 -24.07 15.32 22.13
C VAL A 176 -22.84 14.92 21.29
N VAL A 177 -22.24 15.87 20.57
CA VAL A 177 -21.13 15.59 19.64
C VAL A 177 -19.75 15.96 20.20
N GLY A 178 -19.71 16.60 21.36
CA GLY A 178 -18.49 17.09 21.98
C GLY A 178 -17.88 18.26 21.21
N TYR A 179 -16.56 18.23 21.03
CA TYR A 179 -15.80 19.28 20.35
C TYR A 179 -16.00 19.21 18.85
N VAL A 180 -16.65 20.23 18.27
CA VAL A 180 -16.84 20.33 16.82
C VAL A 180 -15.62 20.99 16.19
N GLN A 181 -15.28 22.18 16.66
CA GLN A 181 -14.14 22.94 16.14
C GLN A 181 -13.47 23.74 17.26
N ALA A 182 -12.14 23.76 17.25
CA ALA A 182 -11.32 24.47 18.23
C ALA A 182 -10.23 25.27 17.54
N TRP A 183 -9.98 26.48 18.03
CA TRP A 183 -8.88 27.33 17.61
C TRP A 183 -7.95 27.57 18.80
N ASN A 184 -6.73 27.08 18.68
CA ASN A 184 -5.74 27.25 19.73
C ASN A 184 -5.14 28.67 19.64
N ARG A 185 -5.32 29.46 20.70
CA ARG A 185 -4.83 30.85 20.76
C ARG A 185 -3.30 30.96 20.63
N SER A 186 -2.56 30.01 21.19
CA SER A 186 -1.09 30.04 21.24
C SER A 186 -0.44 29.67 19.89
N THR A 187 -1.03 28.74 19.14
CA THR A 187 -0.46 28.23 17.88
C THR A 187 -1.17 28.74 16.63
N GLY A 188 -2.39 29.24 16.77
CA GLY A 188 -3.30 29.57 15.67
C GLY A 188 -3.80 28.35 14.90
N ASN A 189 -3.61 27.15 15.43
CA ASN A 189 -4.02 25.90 14.79
C ASN A 189 -5.52 25.67 14.95
N VAL A 190 -6.13 25.06 13.93
CA VAL A 190 -7.54 24.66 13.92
C VAL A 190 -7.64 23.14 14.12
N GLY A 191 -8.36 22.74 15.15
CA GLY A 191 -8.77 21.35 15.37
C GLY A 191 -10.22 21.14 14.96
N ILE A 192 -10.50 20.03 14.27
CA ILE A 192 -11.86 19.51 14.04
C ILE A 192 -11.94 18.18 14.76
N GLY A 193 -12.83 18.06 15.75
CA GLY A 193 -12.87 16.89 16.65
C GLY A 193 -11.74 16.81 17.69
N THR A 194 -10.92 17.85 17.83
CA THR A 194 -9.83 17.91 18.84
C THR A 194 -9.57 19.33 19.32
N VAL A 195 -9.22 19.47 20.60
CA VAL A 195 -8.79 20.73 21.23
C VAL A 195 -7.27 20.90 21.29
N SER A 196 -6.51 19.88 20.90
CA SER A 196 -5.03 19.90 20.88
C SER A 196 -4.48 19.65 19.47
N PRO A 197 -4.74 20.54 18.50
CA PRO A 197 -4.24 20.38 17.14
C PRO A 197 -2.71 20.53 17.08
N THR A 198 -2.03 19.49 16.58
CA THR A 198 -0.56 19.44 16.45
C THR A 198 -0.05 20.06 15.14
N GLN A 199 -0.96 20.38 14.23
CA GLN A 199 -0.69 21.01 12.93
C GLN A 199 -1.69 22.13 12.67
N LYS A 200 -1.42 22.98 11.67
CA LYS A 200 -2.26 24.13 11.33
C LYS A 200 -3.73 23.77 11.13
N LEU A 201 -3.99 22.61 10.54
CA LEU A 201 -5.29 21.94 10.53
C LEU A 201 -5.08 20.51 11.03
N HIS A 202 -5.79 20.11 12.08
CA HIS A 202 -5.81 18.72 12.57
C HIS A 202 -7.26 18.25 12.64
N VAL A 203 -7.62 17.29 11.78
CA VAL A 203 -8.95 16.67 11.78
C VAL A 203 -8.83 15.29 12.41
N VAL A 204 -9.57 15.04 13.50
CA VAL A 204 -9.74 13.70 14.05
C VAL A 204 -10.94 13.05 13.38
N GLY A 205 -10.67 12.10 12.49
CA GLY A 205 -11.68 11.41 11.68
C GLY A 205 -11.45 11.56 10.18
N ASN A 206 -12.50 11.30 9.40
CA ASN A 206 -12.43 11.34 7.93
C ASN A 206 -12.68 12.75 7.39
N LEU A 207 -11.92 13.15 6.36
CA LEU A 207 -12.14 14.39 5.61
C LEU A 207 -12.82 14.09 4.27
N ARG A 208 -13.99 14.68 4.03
CA ARG A 208 -14.63 14.70 2.69
C ARG A 208 -14.37 16.05 2.05
N VAL A 209 -13.70 16.08 0.90
CA VAL A 209 -13.41 17.30 0.14
C VAL A 209 -14.21 17.31 -1.16
N THR A 210 -14.87 18.43 -1.45
CA THR A 210 -15.47 18.69 -2.76
C THR A 210 -14.53 19.59 -3.55
N GLY A 211 -14.05 19.11 -4.70
CA GLY A 211 -13.03 19.79 -5.52
C GLY A 211 -11.70 19.04 -5.53
N ALA A 212 -10.69 19.62 -6.19
CA ALA A 212 -9.34 19.07 -6.24
C ALA A 212 -8.50 19.54 -5.03
N TYR A 213 -7.56 18.70 -4.59
CA TYR A 213 -6.47 19.16 -3.74
C TYR A 213 -5.50 20.01 -4.58
N TYR A 214 -4.77 20.90 -3.93
CA TYR A 214 -3.75 21.75 -4.53
C TYR A 214 -2.39 21.41 -3.94
N ASP A 215 -1.37 21.42 -4.77
CA ASP A 215 0.01 21.25 -4.32
C ASP A 215 0.65 22.58 -3.87
N SER A 216 1.93 22.56 -3.49
CA SER A 216 2.63 23.76 -3.02
C SER A 216 2.89 24.81 -4.10
N SER A 217 2.66 24.49 -5.38
CA SER A 217 2.69 25.43 -6.50
C SER A 217 1.32 26.03 -6.80
N ASN A 218 0.31 25.73 -5.98
CA ASN A 218 -1.09 26.08 -6.21
C ASN A 218 -1.64 25.47 -7.50
N ALA A 219 -1.18 24.26 -7.87
CA ALA A 219 -1.71 23.49 -8.99
C ALA A 219 -2.71 22.42 -8.50
N PRO A 220 -3.92 22.33 -9.09
CA PRO A 220 -4.87 21.28 -8.76
C PRO A 220 -4.42 19.93 -9.31
N GLY A 221 -4.71 18.85 -8.57
CA GLY A 221 -4.48 17.49 -9.05
C GLY A 221 -5.38 17.12 -10.22
N THR A 222 -4.87 16.29 -11.12
CA THR A 222 -5.61 15.73 -12.25
C THR A 222 -5.85 14.22 -12.08
N ASN A 223 -6.67 13.63 -12.95
CA ASN A 223 -7.02 12.22 -12.86
C ASN A 223 -5.78 11.31 -12.98
N GLY A 224 -5.67 10.30 -12.11
CA GLY A 224 -4.54 9.35 -12.10
C GLY A 224 -3.31 9.82 -11.31
N GLN A 225 -3.38 10.97 -10.64
CA GLN A 225 -2.28 11.51 -9.84
C GLN A 225 -2.48 11.28 -8.35
N VAL A 226 -1.35 11.22 -7.63
CA VAL A 226 -1.28 11.22 -6.17
C VAL A 226 -0.47 12.40 -5.69
N LEU A 227 -0.87 12.98 -4.55
CA LEU A 227 -0.17 14.10 -3.94
C LEU A 227 0.95 13.55 -3.07
N LEU A 228 2.20 13.78 -3.45
CA LEU A 228 3.36 13.36 -2.69
C LEU A 228 3.83 14.49 -1.77
N SER A 229 4.33 14.13 -0.59
CA SER A 229 5.14 15.05 0.22
C SER A 229 6.57 15.09 -0.30
N THR A 230 7.14 16.29 -0.43
CA THR A 230 8.51 16.52 -0.90
C THR A 230 9.49 16.89 0.22
N GLY A 231 9.05 16.82 1.48
CA GLY A 231 9.78 17.33 2.65
C GLY A 231 9.72 18.86 2.82
N SER A 232 9.68 19.62 1.72
CA SER A 232 9.49 21.08 1.72
C SER A 232 8.06 21.52 1.36
N GLY A 233 7.21 20.59 0.95
CA GLY A 233 5.86 20.86 0.49
C GLY A 233 5.19 19.61 -0.07
N THR A 234 4.38 19.82 -1.10
CA THR A 234 3.64 18.80 -1.81
C THR A 234 3.77 18.99 -3.32
N LYS A 235 3.75 17.89 -4.06
CA LYS A 235 3.81 17.88 -5.54
C LYS A 235 3.01 16.70 -6.10
N TRP A 236 2.30 16.94 -7.20
CA TRP A 236 1.61 15.87 -7.93
C TRP A 236 2.60 14.96 -8.65
N ALA A 237 2.31 13.66 -8.60
CA ALA A 237 2.99 12.63 -9.36
C ALA A 237 1.96 11.67 -9.95
N ASP A 238 2.21 11.19 -11.17
CA ASP A 238 1.39 10.13 -11.75
C ASP A 238 1.62 8.85 -10.94
N VAL A 239 0.57 8.07 -10.68
CA VAL A 239 0.68 6.81 -9.91
C VAL A 239 1.78 5.89 -10.47
N SER A 240 1.96 5.86 -11.79
CA SER A 240 3.01 5.07 -12.46
C SER A 240 4.44 5.52 -12.15
N SER A 241 4.62 6.74 -11.65
CA SER A 241 5.92 7.29 -11.25
C SER A 241 6.24 7.08 -9.77
N VAL A 242 5.28 6.57 -9.00
CA VAL A 242 5.49 6.20 -7.60
C VAL A 242 5.98 4.76 -7.55
N ALA A 243 7.24 4.56 -7.14
CA ALA A 243 7.82 3.23 -7.05
C ALA A 243 7.07 2.38 -6.01
N ASP A 244 6.52 1.24 -6.43
CA ASP A 244 6.01 0.21 -5.51
C ASP A 244 7.14 -0.55 -4.79
N SER A 245 8.38 -0.35 -5.23
CA SER A 245 9.61 -0.99 -4.73
C SER A 245 9.70 -2.49 -4.97
N ASP A 246 8.75 -3.09 -5.68
CA ASP A 246 8.80 -4.51 -6.06
C ASP A 246 9.73 -4.71 -7.26
N TRP A 247 9.64 -3.81 -8.25
CA TRP A 247 10.56 -3.75 -9.39
C TRP A 247 11.29 -2.43 -9.42
N ILE A 248 12.59 -2.47 -9.12
CA ILE A 248 13.44 -1.28 -9.09
C ILE A 248 14.08 -1.10 -10.47
N VAL A 249 13.87 0.08 -11.05
CA VAL A 249 14.57 0.51 -12.27
C VAL A 249 15.74 1.41 -11.86
N SER A 250 16.97 1.01 -12.22
CA SER A 250 18.19 1.80 -11.98
C SER A 250 19.01 1.89 -13.27
N GLY A 251 19.06 3.08 -13.85
CA GLY A 251 19.61 3.28 -15.19
C GLY A 251 18.83 2.47 -16.22
N ASN A 252 19.52 1.59 -16.96
CA ASN A 252 18.91 0.70 -17.95
C ASN A 252 18.49 -0.67 -17.37
N ASN A 253 18.71 -0.91 -16.07
CA ASN A 253 18.47 -2.21 -15.45
C ASN A 253 17.15 -2.19 -14.67
N MET A 254 16.41 -3.29 -14.75
CA MET A 254 15.27 -3.59 -13.88
C MET A 254 15.61 -4.83 -13.04
N TYR A 255 15.34 -4.80 -11.74
CA TYR A 255 15.58 -5.91 -10.83
C TYR A 255 14.54 -5.95 -9.71
N SER A 256 14.38 -7.14 -9.10
CA SER A 256 13.49 -7.32 -7.95
C SER A 256 14.00 -6.50 -6.76
N GLY A 257 13.16 -5.61 -6.22
CA GLY A 257 13.44 -4.89 -4.98
C GLY A 257 13.10 -5.69 -3.72
N VAL A 258 12.43 -6.83 -3.88
CA VAL A 258 12.16 -7.80 -2.81
C VAL A 258 13.16 -8.96 -2.83
N SER A 259 13.39 -9.58 -1.67
CA SER A 259 14.25 -10.76 -1.51
C SER A 259 13.61 -12.08 -1.97
N GLY A 260 12.33 -12.03 -2.37
CA GLY A 260 11.56 -13.18 -2.85
C GLY A 260 11.92 -13.61 -4.27
N ASN A 261 11.19 -14.61 -4.74
CA ASN A 261 11.34 -15.17 -6.09
C ASN A 261 10.31 -14.56 -7.06
N VAL A 262 10.61 -14.57 -8.36
CA VAL A 262 9.70 -14.14 -9.42
C VAL A 262 8.88 -15.33 -9.92
N GLY A 263 7.57 -15.30 -9.65
CA GLY A 263 6.61 -16.26 -10.17
C GLY A 263 5.84 -15.72 -11.37
N ILE A 264 5.83 -16.45 -12.49
CA ILE A 264 4.96 -16.16 -13.64
C ILE A 264 3.93 -17.29 -13.73
N GLY A 265 2.66 -16.97 -13.47
CA GLY A 265 1.58 -17.96 -13.39
C GLY A 265 1.54 -18.79 -12.09
N THR A 266 2.31 -18.40 -11.07
CA THR A 266 2.28 -19.01 -9.73
C THR A 266 2.48 -17.96 -8.64
N THR A 267 1.77 -18.11 -7.52
CA THR A 267 1.96 -17.32 -6.29
C THR A 267 2.91 -17.98 -5.29
N ALA A 268 3.34 -19.22 -5.55
CA ALA A 268 4.28 -19.99 -4.73
C ALA A 268 5.51 -20.40 -5.56
N PRO A 269 6.38 -19.46 -5.94
CA PRO A 269 7.62 -19.75 -6.67
C PRO A 269 8.64 -20.51 -5.80
N SER A 270 9.13 -21.67 -6.24
CA SER A 270 10.11 -22.52 -5.53
C SER A 270 11.57 -22.30 -5.95
N SER A 271 11.80 -21.38 -6.89
CA SER A 271 13.10 -21.00 -7.45
C SER A 271 13.07 -19.51 -7.81
N GLN A 272 14.23 -18.86 -7.91
CA GLN A 272 14.36 -17.42 -8.17
C GLN A 272 13.53 -16.93 -9.37
N LEU A 273 13.40 -17.76 -10.41
CA LEU A 273 12.43 -17.60 -11.48
C LEU A 273 11.64 -18.91 -11.60
N HIS A 274 10.31 -18.85 -11.52
CA HIS A 274 9.41 -20.00 -11.67
C HIS A 274 8.25 -19.65 -12.61
N LEU A 275 8.21 -20.29 -13.79
CA LEU A 275 7.10 -20.21 -14.71
C LEU A 275 6.18 -21.43 -14.48
N LYS A 276 4.87 -21.23 -14.30
CA LYS A 276 3.87 -22.30 -14.09
C LYS A 276 2.61 -22.05 -14.96
N GLY A 277 2.23 -23.04 -15.77
CA GLY A 277 1.17 -22.90 -16.78
C GLY A 277 1.31 -23.94 -17.90
N ALA A 278 0.32 -24.02 -18.80
CA ALA A 278 0.34 -24.96 -19.93
C ALA A 278 1.32 -24.57 -21.04
N ASP A 279 1.44 -23.26 -21.32
CA ASP A 279 2.21 -22.72 -22.44
C ASP A 279 3.40 -21.86 -21.98
N ASN A 280 4.09 -22.28 -20.92
CA ASN A 280 5.24 -21.56 -20.41
C ASN A 280 6.41 -21.61 -21.41
N ALA A 281 6.73 -20.47 -22.02
CA ALA A 281 7.88 -20.35 -22.91
C ALA A 281 8.80 -19.20 -22.46
N ILE A 282 10.11 -19.44 -22.52
CA ILE A 282 11.12 -18.37 -22.53
C ILE A 282 11.47 -18.11 -23.99
N GLN A 283 10.91 -17.04 -24.56
CA GLN A 283 11.17 -16.67 -25.94
C GLN A 283 12.38 -15.74 -26.03
N LEU A 284 13.37 -16.13 -26.84
CA LEU A 284 14.55 -15.32 -27.14
C LEU A 284 14.54 -14.94 -28.62
N ASN A 285 14.22 -13.69 -28.93
CA ASN A 285 14.07 -13.21 -30.32
C ASN A 285 15.30 -12.37 -30.76
N SER A 286 16.39 -13.05 -31.10
CA SER A 286 17.59 -12.43 -31.70
C SER A 286 18.42 -13.50 -32.41
N ASN A 287 19.17 -13.11 -33.46
CA ASN A 287 19.93 -14.01 -34.35
C ASN A 287 21.05 -14.83 -33.67
N ASN A 288 21.31 -14.62 -32.38
CA ASN A 288 22.35 -15.34 -31.67
C ASN A 288 22.01 -15.50 -30.17
N ALA A 289 20.71 -15.56 -29.85
CA ALA A 289 20.27 -15.57 -28.47
C ALA A 289 20.56 -16.91 -27.77
N PHE A 290 20.87 -16.85 -26.49
CA PHE A 290 21.25 -18.03 -25.71
C PHE A 290 20.79 -17.93 -24.25
N ILE A 291 20.62 -19.10 -23.64
CA ILE A 291 20.63 -19.27 -22.18
C ILE A 291 22.04 -19.72 -21.80
N GLN A 292 22.70 -19.00 -20.90
CA GLN A 292 24.07 -19.31 -20.48
C GLN A 292 24.16 -19.68 -19.00
N TRP A 293 25.17 -20.46 -18.69
CA TRP A 293 25.67 -20.68 -17.34
C TRP A 293 27.04 -20.05 -17.22
N VAL A 294 27.25 -19.29 -16.15
CA VAL A 294 28.52 -18.66 -15.79
C VAL A 294 28.99 -19.24 -14.46
N ASN A 295 30.30 -19.32 -14.27
CA ASN A 295 30.89 -19.64 -12.98
C ASN A 295 30.83 -18.41 -12.03
N THR A 296 31.29 -18.58 -10.80
CA THR A 296 31.33 -17.50 -9.79
C THR A 296 32.28 -16.35 -10.15
N SER A 297 33.22 -16.56 -11.08
CA SER A 297 34.08 -15.49 -11.61
C SER A 297 33.47 -14.77 -12.82
N GLY A 298 32.23 -15.08 -13.20
CA GLY A 298 31.53 -14.47 -14.33
C GLY A 298 31.93 -15.01 -15.71
N SER A 299 32.77 -16.03 -15.80
CA SER A 299 33.12 -16.67 -17.06
C SER A 299 32.04 -17.66 -17.48
N ARG A 300 31.62 -17.61 -18.75
CA ARG A 300 30.67 -18.58 -19.32
C ARG A 300 31.30 -19.97 -19.37
N ILE A 301 30.53 -20.96 -18.92
CA ILE A 301 30.93 -22.37 -18.87
C ILE A 301 30.11 -23.24 -19.83
N ALA A 302 28.85 -22.88 -20.06
CA ALA A 302 27.96 -23.58 -20.98
C ALA A 302 26.86 -22.66 -21.51
N TYR A 303 26.24 -23.05 -22.62
CA TYR A 303 25.04 -22.41 -23.13
C TYR A 303 24.17 -23.34 -23.99
N ILE A 304 22.89 -22.97 -24.12
CA ILE A 304 21.96 -23.45 -25.14
C ILE A 304 21.65 -22.29 -26.08
N GLN A 305 21.81 -22.50 -27.38
CA GLN A 305 21.72 -21.42 -28.38
C GLN A 305 21.15 -21.93 -29.70
N ALA A 306 20.35 -21.10 -30.36
CA ALA A 306 20.16 -21.14 -31.80
C ALA A 306 21.00 -20.01 -32.42
N ASN A 307 21.96 -20.33 -33.28
CA ASN A 307 22.81 -19.33 -33.91
C ASN A 307 22.20 -18.81 -35.23
N ASN A 308 22.88 -17.87 -35.86
CA ASN A 308 22.50 -17.28 -37.14
C ASN A 308 22.62 -18.24 -38.34
N ASN A 309 23.30 -19.38 -38.17
CA ASN A 309 23.42 -20.43 -39.18
C ASN A 309 22.31 -21.49 -39.04
N SER A 310 21.33 -21.28 -38.17
CA SER A 310 20.29 -22.27 -37.84
C SER A 310 20.82 -23.52 -37.14
N ASP A 311 22.04 -23.48 -36.60
CA ASP A 311 22.54 -24.52 -35.71
C ASP A 311 21.92 -24.37 -34.33
N PHE A 312 21.58 -25.51 -33.73
CA PHE A 312 21.20 -25.58 -32.33
C PHE A 312 22.32 -26.23 -31.51
N TYR A 313 22.83 -25.50 -30.53
CA TYR A 313 23.94 -25.95 -29.68
C TYR A 313 23.47 -26.30 -28.28
N PHE A 314 23.96 -27.44 -27.81
CA PHE A 314 24.27 -27.68 -26.39
C PHE A 314 25.79 -27.65 -26.27
N ARG A 315 26.36 -26.59 -25.69
CA ARG A 315 27.82 -26.39 -25.72
C ARG A 315 28.39 -26.10 -24.34
N THR A 316 29.60 -26.61 -24.13
CA THR A 316 30.51 -26.22 -23.06
C THR A 316 31.71 -25.44 -23.64
N GLU A 317 32.24 -24.46 -22.92
CA GLU A 317 33.33 -23.59 -23.41
C GLU A 317 34.72 -23.94 -22.84
N GLN A 318 34.76 -24.78 -21.82
CA GLN A 318 35.98 -25.32 -21.23
C GLN A 318 36.15 -26.80 -21.64
N ASN A 319 37.30 -27.41 -21.32
CA ASN A 319 37.53 -28.85 -21.49
C ASN A 319 36.71 -29.66 -20.48
N ILE A 320 35.39 -29.49 -20.51
CA ILE A 320 34.40 -30.10 -19.64
C ILE A 320 33.40 -30.89 -20.50
N PRO A 321 32.95 -32.07 -20.03
CA PRO A 321 32.09 -32.94 -20.81
C PRO A 321 30.65 -32.43 -20.90
N ILE A 322 29.95 -32.82 -21.97
CA ILE A 322 28.48 -32.83 -21.99
C ILE A 322 28.04 -34.21 -21.47
N ILE A 323 27.30 -34.23 -20.36
CA ILE A 323 26.88 -35.46 -19.68
C ILE A 323 25.38 -35.65 -19.84
N PHE A 324 24.99 -36.86 -20.25
CA PHE A 324 23.60 -37.33 -20.26
C PHE A 324 23.41 -38.37 -19.17
N ALA A 325 22.51 -38.09 -18.22
CA ALA A 325 22.31 -38.91 -17.03
C ALA A 325 20.82 -39.18 -16.77
N THR A 326 20.52 -40.35 -16.19
CA THR A 326 19.18 -40.70 -15.69
C THR A 326 19.30 -41.38 -14.34
N ASN A 327 18.38 -41.07 -13.42
CA ASN A 327 18.40 -41.56 -12.04
C ASN A 327 19.77 -41.31 -11.35
N SER A 328 20.29 -40.09 -11.48
CA SER A 328 21.60 -39.67 -10.94
C SER A 328 22.83 -40.44 -11.46
N GLY A 329 22.67 -41.31 -12.47
CA GLY A 329 23.75 -42.07 -13.08
C GLY A 329 24.03 -41.61 -14.51
N GLU A 330 25.31 -41.41 -14.82
CA GLU A 330 25.75 -41.11 -16.19
C GLU A 330 25.48 -42.29 -17.12
N ARG A 331 24.90 -42.00 -18.29
CA ARG A 331 24.61 -42.99 -19.35
C ARG A 331 25.45 -42.78 -20.59
N MET A 332 25.69 -41.52 -20.93
CA MET A 332 26.50 -41.12 -22.07
C MET A 332 27.22 -39.82 -21.77
N ARG A 333 28.40 -39.63 -22.36
CA ARG A 333 29.06 -38.33 -22.40
C ARG A 333 29.68 -38.04 -23.76
N ILE A 334 29.87 -36.75 -24.02
CA ILE A 334 30.90 -36.25 -24.93
C ILE A 334 31.99 -35.67 -24.03
N ALA A 335 33.15 -36.33 -23.96
CA ALA A 335 34.29 -35.85 -23.18
C ALA A 335 34.77 -34.51 -23.75
N GLY A 336 35.46 -33.69 -22.94
CA GLY A 336 36.06 -32.45 -23.44
C GLY A 336 37.14 -32.68 -24.52
N SER A 337 37.67 -33.91 -24.62
CA SER A 337 38.52 -34.36 -25.74
C SER A 337 37.75 -34.65 -27.04
N GLY A 338 36.42 -34.62 -27.03
CA GLY A 338 35.54 -34.94 -28.16
C GLY A 338 35.11 -36.41 -28.27
N ASN A 339 35.60 -37.29 -27.40
CA ASN A 339 35.24 -38.70 -27.42
C ASN A 339 33.83 -38.95 -26.84
N VAL A 340 33.04 -39.80 -27.50
CA VAL A 340 31.73 -40.24 -27.04
C VAL A 340 31.87 -41.52 -26.22
N GLY A 341 31.42 -41.48 -24.96
CA GLY A 341 31.31 -42.66 -24.10
C GLY A 341 29.85 -43.06 -23.92
N ILE A 342 29.54 -44.35 -24.04
CA ILE A 342 28.25 -44.95 -23.67
C ILE A 342 28.52 -46.01 -22.60
N GLY A 343 27.96 -45.81 -21.40
CA GLY A 343 28.23 -46.68 -20.24
C GLY A 343 29.63 -46.52 -19.63
N THR A 344 30.41 -45.51 -20.03
CA THR A 344 31.76 -45.24 -19.50
C THR A 344 32.02 -43.75 -19.37
N THR A 345 32.68 -43.35 -18.28
CA THR A 345 33.08 -41.95 -18.02
C THR A 345 34.45 -41.60 -18.60
N ALA A 346 35.21 -42.59 -19.06
CA ALA A 346 36.57 -42.44 -19.59
C ALA A 346 36.70 -43.08 -20.99
N PRO A 347 36.07 -42.50 -22.02
CA PRO A 347 36.16 -43.03 -23.38
C PRO A 347 37.59 -42.88 -23.94
N THR A 348 38.21 -44.00 -24.29
CA THR A 348 39.59 -44.07 -24.82
C THR A 348 39.63 -43.99 -26.35
N GLN A 349 38.48 -44.01 -27.01
CA GLN A 349 38.29 -43.94 -28.46
C GLN A 349 37.18 -42.95 -28.80
N ARG A 350 37.11 -42.50 -30.06
CA ARG A 350 36.07 -41.54 -30.51
C ARG A 350 34.65 -41.98 -30.16
N LEU A 351 34.39 -43.28 -30.23
CA LEU A 351 33.21 -43.92 -29.67
C LEU A 351 33.68 -45.10 -28.82
N HIS A 352 33.36 -45.09 -27.53
CA HIS A 352 33.61 -46.20 -26.61
C HIS A 352 32.28 -46.63 -25.98
N VAL A 353 31.82 -47.84 -26.31
CA VAL A 353 30.66 -48.48 -25.67
C VAL A 353 31.18 -49.50 -24.66
N ALA A 354 30.94 -49.27 -23.37
CA ALA A 354 31.23 -50.23 -22.32
C ALA A 354 30.03 -51.19 -22.17
N GLY A 355 30.03 -52.25 -22.97
CA GLY A 355 28.96 -53.24 -23.00
C GLY A 355 28.74 -53.79 -24.41
N ASN A 356 27.54 -54.31 -24.65
CA ASN A 356 27.18 -54.89 -25.94
C ASN A 356 26.64 -53.83 -26.91
N LEU A 357 26.98 -53.97 -28.18
CA LEU A 357 26.42 -53.18 -29.28
C LEU A 357 25.51 -54.08 -30.13
N ARG A 358 24.23 -53.71 -30.26
CA ARG A 358 23.29 -54.33 -31.20
C ARG A 358 23.10 -53.41 -32.40
N VAL A 359 23.47 -53.87 -33.60
CA VAL A 359 23.31 -53.14 -34.86
C VAL A 359 22.29 -53.86 -35.72
N THR A 360 21.31 -53.11 -36.26
CA THR A 360 20.26 -53.66 -37.15
C THR A 360 20.58 -53.45 -38.63
N GLY A 361 21.50 -52.53 -38.97
CA GLY A 361 22.01 -52.29 -40.32
C GLY A 361 23.31 -53.04 -40.62
N ALA A 362 23.86 -52.82 -41.81
CA ALA A 362 25.20 -53.29 -42.16
C ALA A 362 26.27 -52.41 -41.49
N TYR A 363 27.43 -53.02 -41.18
CA TYR A 363 28.63 -52.23 -40.94
C TYR A 363 29.15 -51.67 -42.26
N TYR A 364 29.84 -50.54 -42.19
CA TYR A 364 30.50 -49.90 -43.32
C TYR A 364 32.00 -49.96 -43.10
N ASP A 365 32.74 -50.27 -44.17
CA ASP A 365 34.19 -50.26 -44.11
C ASP A 365 34.77 -48.85 -44.34
N SER A 366 36.10 -48.72 -44.38
CA SER A 366 36.75 -47.42 -44.57
C SER A 366 36.54 -46.79 -45.95
N SER A 367 35.99 -47.53 -46.92
CA SER A 367 35.58 -47.02 -48.23
C SER A 367 34.11 -46.59 -48.28
N ASN A 368 33.43 -46.58 -47.12
CA ASN A 368 31.98 -46.35 -47.02
C ASN A 368 31.17 -47.38 -47.83
N ALA A 369 31.64 -48.63 -47.88
CA ALA A 369 30.92 -49.74 -48.50
C ALA A 369 30.28 -50.64 -47.43
N PRO A 370 28.99 -51.01 -47.57
CA PRO A 370 28.35 -51.96 -46.68
C PRO A 370 28.83 -53.39 -46.98
N GLY A 371 28.86 -54.23 -45.94
CA GLY A 371 29.16 -55.65 -46.12
C GLY A 371 28.05 -56.37 -46.88
N THR A 372 28.43 -57.29 -47.75
CA THR A 372 27.51 -58.21 -48.42
C THR A 372 27.48 -59.56 -47.71
N ASN A 373 26.45 -60.37 -48.01
CA ASN A 373 26.27 -61.67 -47.37
C ASN A 373 27.52 -62.55 -47.49
N GLY A 374 27.97 -63.13 -46.37
CA GLY A 374 29.15 -64.01 -46.30
C GLY A 374 30.50 -63.29 -46.21
N GLN A 375 30.55 -61.96 -46.25
CA GLN A 375 31.80 -61.21 -46.04
C GLN A 375 32.14 -61.04 -44.56
N ILE A 376 33.43 -60.90 -44.28
CA ILE A 376 33.95 -60.57 -42.95
C ILE A 376 34.57 -59.17 -43.00
N LEU A 377 34.29 -58.34 -41.99
CA LEU A 377 34.93 -57.04 -41.85
C LEU A 377 36.29 -57.23 -41.21
N GLN A 378 37.36 -56.98 -41.96
CA GLN A 378 38.73 -57.13 -41.48
C GLN A 378 39.32 -55.75 -41.14
N SER A 379 40.04 -55.65 -40.03
CA SER A 379 40.90 -54.49 -39.74
C SER A 379 42.12 -54.50 -40.66
N THR A 380 42.46 -53.35 -41.23
CA THR A 380 43.67 -53.14 -42.04
C THR A 380 44.79 -52.44 -41.27
N GLY A 381 44.61 -52.20 -39.96
CA GLY A 381 45.50 -51.39 -39.12
C GLY A 381 45.28 -49.87 -39.28
N SER A 382 44.91 -49.40 -40.47
CA SER A 382 44.53 -48.00 -40.75
C SER A 382 43.03 -47.79 -40.93
N GLY A 383 42.25 -48.87 -40.96
CA GLY A 383 40.83 -48.84 -41.26
C GLY A 383 40.23 -50.24 -41.22
N THR A 384 39.17 -50.41 -41.99
CA THR A 384 38.51 -51.70 -42.18
C THR A 384 38.24 -51.95 -43.66
N LYS A 385 38.16 -53.22 -44.06
CA LYS A 385 37.86 -53.64 -45.43
C LYS A 385 37.03 -54.92 -45.39
N TRP A 386 36.00 -54.98 -46.22
CA TRP A 386 35.28 -56.23 -46.46
C TRP A 386 36.13 -57.20 -47.27
N VAL A 387 36.26 -58.42 -46.78
CA VAL A 387 36.97 -59.50 -47.47
C VAL A 387 36.08 -60.72 -47.59
N ASN A 388 36.18 -61.38 -48.74
CA ASN A 388 35.59 -62.69 -48.91
C ASN A 388 36.44 -63.69 -48.11
N PRO A 389 35.84 -64.63 -47.35
CA PRO A 389 36.59 -65.59 -46.55
C PRO A 389 37.67 -66.34 -47.36
N GLY A 390 37.42 -66.64 -48.64
CA GLY A 390 38.37 -67.30 -49.54
C GLY A 390 39.61 -66.48 -49.92
N THR A 391 39.67 -65.19 -49.57
CA THR A 391 40.82 -64.30 -49.85
C THR A 391 41.71 -64.04 -48.64
N LEU A 392 41.40 -64.65 -47.48
CA LEU A 392 42.21 -64.53 -46.27
C LEU A 392 43.45 -65.43 -46.38
N SER A 393 44.65 -64.83 -46.25
CA SER A 393 45.90 -65.59 -46.14
C SER A 393 46.02 -66.22 -44.75
N GLY A 394 45.79 -67.53 -44.66
CA GLY A 394 45.87 -68.32 -43.41
C GLY A 394 44.69 -69.30 -43.33
N SER A 395 44.98 -70.58 -43.05
CA SER A 395 43.95 -71.64 -42.97
C SER A 395 43.04 -71.45 -41.77
N TYR A 396 41.89 -70.82 -41.98
CA TYR A 396 40.75 -70.89 -41.05
C TYR A 396 39.51 -71.29 -41.85
N ILE A 397 39.23 -72.60 -41.91
CA ILE A 397 37.90 -73.09 -42.29
C ILE A 397 37.17 -73.42 -40.99
N LEU A 398 36.20 -72.59 -40.62
CA LEU A 398 35.25 -72.91 -39.56
C LEU A 398 34.01 -73.56 -40.23
N ASN A 399 34.02 -74.88 -40.35
CA ASN A 399 32.84 -75.61 -40.85
C ASN A 399 31.91 -75.90 -39.66
N GLN A 400 31.10 -74.93 -39.24
CA GLN A 400 30.02 -75.17 -38.28
C GLN A 400 28.76 -75.59 -39.04
N PHE A 401 28.48 -76.89 -39.10
CA PHE A 401 27.17 -77.38 -39.53
C PHE A 401 26.27 -77.60 -38.31
N SER A 402 25.06 -77.05 -38.34
CA SER A 402 24.04 -77.22 -37.30
C SER A 402 23.27 -78.55 -37.38
N SER A 403 23.63 -79.42 -38.33
CA SER A 403 23.13 -80.80 -38.43
C SER A 403 24.13 -81.69 -39.17
N ALA A 404 24.02 -83.01 -39.00
CA ALA A 404 24.87 -83.98 -39.68
C ALA A 404 24.63 -83.91 -41.20
N GLN A 405 25.59 -83.34 -41.93
CA GLN A 405 25.64 -83.37 -43.38
C GLN A 405 26.94 -84.02 -43.83
N ALA A 406 26.87 -84.84 -44.88
CA ALA A 406 28.01 -85.38 -45.58
C ALA A 406 28.71 -84.26 -46.37
N ALA A 407 29.37 -83.34 -45.68
CA ALA A 407 30.15 -82.28 -46.29
C ALA A 407 31.60 -82.74 -46.46
N ASN A 408 32.03 -82.89 -47.70
CA ASN A 408 33.41 -83.18 -48.04
C ASN A 408 34.30 -81.99 -47.63
N PHE A 409 35.26 -82.22 -46.72
CA PHE A 409 36.34 -81.26 -46.47
C PHE A 409 37.34 -81.36 -47.63
N TRP A 410 37.33 -80.37 -48.52
CA TRP A 410 38.22 -80.33 -49.69
C TRP A 410 39.31 -79.28 -49.50
N ILE A 411 40.59 -79.70 -49.55
CA ILE A 411 41.70 -78.78 -49.77
C ILE A 411 42.09 -78.84 -51.24
N GLY A 412 41.81 -77.78 -52.01
CA GLY A 412 42.34 -77.63 -53.36
C GLY A 412 43.82 -77.23 -53.31
N GLY A 413 44.73 -78.16 -53.65
CA GLY A 413 46.18 -77.91 -53.73
C GLY A 413 47.02 -78.63 -52.66
N LYS A 414 48.24 -78.15 -52.41
CA LYS A 414 49.14 -78.68 -51.36
C LYS A 414 48.72 -78.14 -50.00
N GLY A 415 47.89 -78.90 -49.27
CA GLY A 415 47.53 -78.63 -47.88
C GLY A 415 48.21 -79.60 -46.92
N ARG A 416 48.58 -79.12 -45.73
CA ARG A 416 49.06 -79.97 -44.63
C ARG A 416 48.21 -79.70 -43.39
N ILE A 417 47.65 -80.75 -42.81
CA ILE A 417 47.03 -80.71 -41.48
C ILE A 417 48.13 -81.11 -40.50
N ASN A 418 48.53 -80.19 -39.61
CA ASN A 418 49.59 -80.40 -38.63
C ASN A 418 49.06 -80.92 -37.27
N SER A 419 47.89 -81.54 -37.27
CA SER A 419 47.19 -82.08 -36.10
C SER A 419 46.36 -83.31 -36.48
N ASP A 420 45.71 -83.94 -35.51
CA ASP A 420 44.79 -85.05 -35.77
C ASP A 420 43.59 -84.61 -36.62
N LEU A 421 43.23 -85.42 -37.61
CA LEU A 421 42.04 -85.26 -38.46
C LEU A 421 41.04 -86.38 -38.11
N TYR A 422 39.92 -86.03 -37.48
CA TYR A 422 38.86 -86.98 -37.15
C TYR A 422 37.68 -86.84 -38.10
N ILE A 423 37.38 -87.88 -38.87
CA ILE A 423 36.30 -87.91 -39.86
C ILE A 423 35.27 -88.94 -39.41
N LEU A 424 34.06 -88.49 -39.08
CA LEU A 424 32.94 -89.34 -38.68
C LEU A 424 32.28 -90.08 -39.87
N GLY A 425 32.54 -89.62 -41.09
CA GLY A 425 32.04 -90.20 -42.35
C GLY A 425 33.15 -90.82 -43.20
N ARG A 426 32.91 -90.89 -44.51
CA ARG A 426 33.91 -91.35 -45.48
C ARG A 426 34.76 -90.18 -45.97
N ALA A 427 36.07 -90.35 -46.03
CA ALA A 427 37.04 -89.37 -46.50
C ALA A 427 37.44 -89.66 -47.96
N GLY A 428 37.12 -88.75 -48.88
CA GLY A 428 37.57 -88.84 -50.28
C GLY A 428 38.81 -87.97 -50.51
N LEU A 429 39.91 -88.55 -50.98
CA LEU A 429 41.07 -87.80 -51.52
C LEU A 429 41.06 -87.97 -53.05
N GLY A 430 40.76 -86.90 -53.79
CA GLY A 430 40.64 -86.96 -55.26
C GLY A 430 39.30 -87.52 -55.78
N THR A 431 38.31 -87.71 -54.91
CA THR A 431 36.95 -88.15 -55.27
C THR A 431 35.89 -87.48 -54.39
N THR A 432 34.73 -87.17 -54.97
CA THR A 432 33.58 -86.57 -54.27
C THR A 432 32.57 -87.61 -53.76
N THR A 433 32.72 -88.88 -54.17
CA THR A 433 31.83 -90.00 -53.82
C THR A 433 32.64 -91.16 -53.23
N PRO A 434 33.18 -91.01 -52.00
CA PRO A 434 33.99 -92.04 -51.39
C PRO A 434 33.19 -93.33 -51.13
N VAL A 435 33.68 -94.47 -51.61
CA VAL A 435 33.03 -95.79 -51.42
C VAL A 435 33.51 -96.53 -50.17
N ALA A 436 34.55 -96.02 -49.51
CA ALA A 436 35.15 -96.56 -48.29
C ALA A 436 35.40 -95.43 -47.26
N PRO A 437 35.60 -95.74 -45.96
CA PRO A 437 35.93 -94.76 -44.92
C PRO A 437 37.10 -93.84 -45.28
N LEU A 438 38.06 -94.32 -46.07
CA LEU A 438 39.04 -93.51 -46.79
C LEU A 438 39.12 -94.03 -48.24
N HIS A 439 38.83 -93.18 -49.22
CA HIS A 439 38.87 -93.48 -50.65
C HIS A 439 39.80 -92.48 -51.34
N VAL A 440 40.96 -92.95 -51.82
CA VAL A 440 41.93 -92.14 -52.53
C VAL A 440 41.89 -92.50 -54.01
N VAL A 441 41.66 -91.50 -54.88
CA VAL A 441 41.57 -91.67 -56.33
C VAL A 441 42.50 -90.65 -57.00
N ASP A 442 43.27 -91.08 -58.00
CA ASP A 442 44.03 -90.17 -58.87
C ASP A 442 43.09 -89.62 -59.95
N PRO A 443 42.83 -88.30 -60.01
CA PRO A 443 41.99 -87.70 -61.05
C PRO A 443 42.61 -87.78 -62.46
N THR A 444 43.90 -88.12 -62.57
CA THR A 444 44.68 -88.02 -63.83
C THR A 444 45.03 -89.35 -64.49
N ASN A 445 44.56 -90.49 -63.96
CA ASN A 445 44.82 -91.84 -64.51
C ASN A 445 46.32 -92.14 -64.76
N SER A 446 47.23 -91.53 -64.01
CA SER A 446 48.66 -91.81 -64.10
C SER A 446 49.07 -92.76 -62.98
N ASP A 447 48.90 -94.07 -63.22
CA ASP A 447 49.34 -95.27 -62.44
C ASP A 447 50.15 -95.09 -61.13
N GLY A 448 49.71 -94.25 -60.20
CA GLY A 448 50.55 -93.86 -59.07
C GLY A 448 49.84 -93.05 -58.00
N VAL A 449 48.72 -93.53 -57.47
CA VAL A 449 48.17 -93.01 -56.20
C VAL A 449 49.12 -93.39 -55.06
N SER A 450 50.03 -92.50 -54.67
CA SER A 450 50.88 -92.69 -53.50
C SER A 450 50.23 -92.05 -52.28
N ALA A 451 49.48 -92.82 -51.50
CA ALA A 451 49.06 -92.42 -50.15
C ALA A 451 50.05 -93.02 -49.14
N TYR A 452 50.91 -92.18 -48.55
CA TYR A 452 51.87 -92.62 -47.55
C TYR A 452 51.22 -92.56 -46.16
N PHE A 453 50.93 -93.74 -45.59
CA PHE A 453 50.41 -93.87 -44.23
C PHE A 453 51.55 -94.33 -43.31
N GLU A 454 52.11 -93.40 -42.55
CA GLU A 454 53.05 -93.74 -41.48
C GLU A 454 52.27 -94.01 -40.19
N GLY A 455 51.96 -95.29 -39.93
CA GLY A 455 51.42 -95.71 -38.65
C GLY A 455 52.54 -96.06 -37.68
N ARG A 456 52.69 -95.31 -36.58
CA ARG A 456 53.36 -95.87 -35.39
C ARG A 456 52.40 -96.85 -34.75
N ARG A 457 52.66 -98.16 -34.86
CA ARG A 457 52.04 -99.12 -33.94
C ARG A 457 52.63 -98.87 -32.56
N HIS A 458 51.80 -98.44 -31.62
CA HIS A 458 52.11 -98.54 -30.20
C HIS A 458 51.61 -99.88 -29.67
#